data_AF-A0A3B9UYY5-F1
#
_entry.id   AF-A0A3B9UYY5-F1
#
_cell.length_a   1.000
_cell.length_b   1.000
_cell.length_c   1.000
_cell.angle_alpha   90.00
_cell.angle_beta   90.00
_cell.angle_gamma   90.00
#
_symmetry.space_group_name_H-M   'P 1'
#
loop_
_entity.id
_entity.type
_entity.pdbx_description
1 polymer ?
#
loop_
_entity_poly.entity_id
_entity_poly.type
_entity_poly.pdbx_seq_one_letter_code
_entity_poly.pdbx_strand_id
1 'polypeptide(L)'
;MLTLAGMKDLMKQDPDMPDEAVDAEYIIDNIAVVGSIDTVTQKLQELYDDTGGFGTLLMNAHDWDDKDKMRRSMELMATEVIPQLP
;
A
#
# COMPACT_ATOMS: atom_id res chain seq x y z
N MET A 1 -6.61 16.38 4.67
CA MET A 1 -6.44 16.25 3.20
C MET A 1 -7.50 15.33 2.61
N LEU A 2 -7.68 14.11 3.12
CA LEU A 2 -8.65 13.12 2.60
C LEU A 2 -10.13 13.51 2.76
N THR A 3 -10.50 14.09 3.91
CA THR A 3 -11.87 14.56 4.16
C THR A 3 -12.31 15.66 3.20
N LEU A 4 -11.39 16.52 2.77
CA LEU A 4 -11.71 17.67 1.90
C LEU A 4 -11.97 17.27 0.44
N ALA A 5 -11.53 16.08 0.03
CA ALA A 5 -11.72 15.57 -1.33
C ALA A 5 -12.97 14.67 -1.49
N GLY A 6 -13.71 14.39 -0.41
CA GLY A 6 -14.85 13.45 -0.44
C GLY A 6 -14.44 12.00 -0.76
N MET A 7 -13.16 11.65 -0.58
CA MET A 7 -12.60 10.37 -1.01
C MET A 7 -12.65 9.27 0.06
N LYS A 8 -13.19 9.54 1.26
CA LYS A 8 -13.23 8.55 2.34
C LYS A 8 -14.05 7.31 1.97
N ASP A 9 -15.11 7.48 1.19
CA ASP A 9 -15.91 6.34 0.74
C ASP A 9 -15.13 5.39 -0.18
N LEU A 10 -14.10 5.87 -0.88
CA LEU A 10 -13.21 5.03 -1.70
C LEU A 10 -12.24 4.18 -0.85
N MET A 11 -12.11 4.49 0.43
CA MET A 11 -11.19 3.83 1.36
C MET A 11 -11.88 2.77 2.22
N LYS A 12 -13.21 2.80 2.26
CA LYS A 12 -14.01 1.87 3.06
C LYS A 12 -14.09 0.52 2.37
N GLN A 13 -13.70 -0.53 3.09
CA GLN A 13 -13.94 -1.92 2.69
C GLN A 13 -15.43 -2.26 2.81
N ASP A 14 -16.12 -1.64 3.77
CA ASP A 14 -17.58 -1.72 3.95
C ASP A 14 -18.18 -0.31 3.76
N PRO A 15 -19.05 -0.10 2.74
CA PRO A 15 -19.71 1.20 2.53
C PRO A 15 -20.46 1.75 3.75
N ASP A 16 -20.93 0.88 4.65
CA ASP A 16 -21.70 1.28 5.84
C ASP A 16 -20.80 1.63 7.05
N MET A 17 -19.46 1.51 6.91
CA MET A 17 -18.50 1.92 7.94
C MET A 17 -18.61 3.43 8.25
N PRO A 18 -18.57 3.84 9.54
CA PRO A 18 -18.51 5.24 9.91
C PRO A 18 -17.17 5.88 9.47
N ASP A 19 -17.23 7.12 9.00
CA ASP A 19 -16.06 7.86 8.51
C ASP A 19 -14.92 7.99 9.54
N GLU A 20 -15.27 7.99 10.82
CA GLU A 20 -14.34 8.09 11.94
C GLU A 20 -13.50 6.84 12.11
N ALA A 21 -13.98 5.68 11.67
CA ALA A 21 -13.23 4.42 11.70
C ALA A 21 -12.18 4.32 10.59
N VAL A 22 -12.24 5.20 9.57
CA VAL A 22 -11.18 5.35 8.56
C VAL A 22 -10.08 6.25 9.13
N ASP A 23 -9.30 5.71 10.06
CA ASP A 23 -8.13 6.36 10.65
C ASP A 23 -6.81 5.86 10.04
N ALA A 24 -5.68 6.30 10.61
CA ALA A 24 -4.36 5.94 10.08
C ALA A 24 -4.05 4.44 10.20
N GLU A 25 -4.49 3.80 11.29
CA GLU A 25 -4.24 2.38 11.54
C GLU A 25 -5.06 1.53 10.57
N TYR A 26 -6.34 1.90 10.38
CA TYR A 26 -7.18 1.31 9.36
C TYR A 26 -6.57 1.41 7.95
N ILE A 27 -6.03 2.58 7.58
CA ILE A 27 -5.38 2.77 6.27
C ILE A 27 -4.14 1.88 6.13
N ILE A 28 -3.32 1.76 7.18
CA ILE A 28 -2.12 0.91 7.18
C ILE A 28 -2.50 -0.56 6.96
N ASP A 29 -3.54 -1.03 7.66
CA ASP A 29 -3.93 -2.43 7.61
C ASP A 29 -4.60 -2.80 6.29
N ASN A 30 -5.51 -1.93 5.79
CA ASN A 30 -6.45 -2.30 4.73
C ASN A 30 -6.14 -1.71 3.35
N ILE A 31 -5.28 -0.68 3.26
CA ILE A 31 -5.05 0.07 2.00
C ILE A 31 -3.57 0.14 1.67
N ALA A 32 -2.72 0.44 2.65
CA ALA A 32 -1.30 0.60 2.42
C ALA A 32 -0.61 -0.75 2.20
N VAL A 33 0.32 -0.75 1.24
CA VAL A 33 1.28 -1.84 1.05
C VAL A 33 2.50 -1.53 1.90
N VAL A 34 2.46 -1.92 3.17
CA VAL A 34 3.51 -1.67 4.16
C VAL A 34 3.67 -2.88 5.08
N GLY A 35 4.91 -3.19 5.46
CA GLY A 35 5.22 -4.31 6.34
C GLY A 35 6.63 -4.86 6.15
N SER A 36 6.84 -6.11 6.56
CA SER A 36 8.03 -6.88 6.19
C SER A 36 8.02 -7.23 4.70
N ILE A 37 9.12 -7.79 4.20
CA ILE A 37 9.21 -8.32 2.83
C ILE A 37 8.05 -9.30 2.59
N ASP A 38 7.87 -10.29 3.47
CA ASP A 38 6.82 -11.30 3.35
C ASP A 38 5.41 -10.70 3.31
N THR A 39 5.11 -9.74 4.21
CA THR A 39 3.80 -9.08 4.24
C THR A 39 3.54 -8.28 2.98
N VAL A 40 4.53 -7.54 2.49
CA VAL A 40 4.41 -6.73 1.26
C VAL A 40 4.27 -7.62 0.03
N THR A 41 5.06 -8.70 -0.06
CA THR A 41 4.95 -9.69 -1.15
C THR A 41 3.55 -10.30 -1.18
N GLN A 42 3.02 -10.73 -0.04
CA GLN A 42 1.68 -11.29 0.04
C GLN A 42 0.61 -10.30 -0.45
N LYS A 43 0.61 -9.06 0.08
CA LYS A 43 -0.35 -8.02 -0.33
C LYS A 43 -0.30 -7.74 -1.83
N LEU A 44 0.89 -7.74 -2.44
CA LEU A 44 1.05 -7.51 -3.87
C LEU A 44 0.65 -8.72 -4.72
N GLN A 45 0.86 -9.94 -4.24
CA GLN A 45 0.36 -11.16 -4.91
C GLN A 45 -1.16 -11.19 -4.91
N GLU A 46 -1.80 -10.88 -3.77
CA GLU A 46 -3.26 -10.74 -3.66
C GLU A 46 -3.78 -9.69 -4.66
N LEU A 47 -3.14 -8.50 -4.71
CA LEU A 47 -3.50 -7.47 -5.68
C LEU A 47 -3.30 -7.92 -7.14
N TYR A 48 -2.22 -8.65 -7.42
CA TYR A 48 -1.93 -9.19 -8.75
C TYR A 48 -3.03 -10.16 -9.18
N ASP A 49 -3.43 -11.07 -8.30
CA ASP A 49 -4.50 -12.04 -8.55
C ASP A 49 -5.86 -11.35 -8.75
N ASP A 50 -6.20 -10.39 -7.89
CA ASP A 50 -7.48 -9.65 -7.95
C ASP A 50 -7.64 -8.83 -9.23
N THR A 51 -6.53 -8.34 -9.78
CA THR A 51 -6.51 -7.48 -10.98
C THR A 51 -6.27 -8.25 -12.28
N GLY A 52 -5.86 -9.52 -12.21
CA GLY A 52 -5.40 -10.29 -13.36
C GLY A 52 -3.98 -9.95 -13.81
N GLY A 53 -3.21 -9.27 -12.96
CA GLY A 53 -1.80 -8.95 -13.14
C GLY A 53 -1.50 -7.55 -13.65
N PHE A 54 -0.24 -7.15 -13.49
CA PHE A 54 0.30 -5.88 -13.98
C PHE A 54 1.78 -6.02 -14.35
N GLY A 55 2.24 -5.24 -15.35
CA GLY A 55 3.63 -5.31 -15.80
C GLY A 55 4.62 -4.51 -14.96
N THR A 56 4.16 -3.47 -14.26
CA THR A 56 5.01 -2.56 -13.48
C THR A 56 4.29 -2.06 -12.25
N LEU A 57 4.91 -2.22 -11.08
CA LEU A 57 4.49 -1.52 -9.86
C LEU A 57 5.08 -0.11 -9.84
N LEU A 58 4.23 0.91 -9.83
CA LEU A 58 4.65 2.30 -9.61
C LEU A 58 4.60 2.60 -8.11
N MET A 59 5.76 2.58 -7.46
CA MET A 59 5.86 2.90 -6.05
C MET A 59 5.76 4.41 -5.83
N ASN A 60 4.74 4.84 -5.08
CA ASN A 60 4.59 6.23 -4.68
C ASN A 60 5.54 6.56 -3.52
N ALA A 61 6.33 7.62 -3.70
CA ALA A 61 7.17 8.17 -2.64
C ALA A 61 6.58 9.49 -2.14
N HIS A 62 6.56 9.65 -0.82
CA HIS A 62 6.26 10.92 -0.16
C HIS A 62 7.57 11.57 0.31
N ASP A 63 7.51 12.78 0.86
CA ASP A 63 8.68 13.45 1.41
C ASP A 63 9.14 12.75 2.71
N TRP A 64 10.03 11.76 2.59
CA TRP A 64 10.58 11.04 3.74
C TRP A 64 11.64 11.89 4.45
N ASP A 65 11.52 12.02 5.76
CA ASP A 65 12.52 12.70 6.59
C ASP A 65 13.85 11.92 6.62
N ASP A 66 13.78 10.59 6.52
CA ASP A 66 14.93 9.68 6.57
C ASP A 66 15.20 9.07 5.19
N LYS A 67 16.17 9.68 4.49
CA LYS A 67 16.57 9.31 3.14
C LYS A 67 17.14 7.89 3.04
N ASP A 68 17.82 7.42 4.08
CA ASP A 68 18.47 6.12 4.06
C ASP A 68 17.44 5.00 4.24
N LYS A 69 16.45 5.22 5.12
CA LYS A 69 15.29 4.32 5.20
C LYS A 69 14.49 4.29 3.91
N MET A 70 14.27 5.44 3.29
CA MET A 70 13.58 5.52 2.00
C MET A 70 14.29 4.64 0.97
N ARG A 71 15.58 4.88 0.73
CA ARG A 71 16.38 4.10 -0.22
C ARG A 71 16.38 2.62 0.08
N ARG A 72 16.55 2.25 1.35
CA ARG A 72 16.52 0.85 1.77
C ARG A 72 15.17 0.19 1.45
N SER A 73 14.06 0.89 1.65
CA SER A 73 12.73 0.42 1.26
C SER A 73 12.62 0.21 -0.26
N MET A 74 13.11 1.16 -1.07
CA MET A 74 13.10 1.03 -2.54
C MET A 74 13.96 -0.15 -3.01
N GLU A 75 15.14 -0.33 -2.41
CA GLU A 75 16.04 -1.45 -2.72
C GLU A 75 15.36 -2.78 -2.40
N LEU A 76 14.81 -2.94 -1.20
CA LEU A 76 14.11 -4.16 -0.79
C LEU A 76 12.91 -4.46 -1.69
N MET A 77 12.13 -3.44 -2.05
CA MET A 77 11.03 -3.60 -3.01
C MET A 77 11.54 -4.15 -4.34
N ALA A 78 12.59 -3.55 -4.90
CA ALA A 78 13.11 -3.93 -6.21
C ALA A 78 13.84 -5.29 -6.23
N THR A 79 14.57 -5.63 -5.17
CA THR A 79 15.46 -6.81 -5.16
C THR A 79 14.88 -8.02 -4.44
N GLU A 80 14.00 -7.82 -3.46
CA GLU A 80 13.44 -8.91 -2.67
C GLU A 80 11.95 -9.14 -2.98
N VAL A 81 11.15 -8.09 -3.12
CA VAL A 81 9.69 -8.24 -3.29
C VAL A 81 9.29 -8.51 -4.74
N ILE A 82 9.60 -7.59 -5.66
CA ILE A 82 9.16 -7.67 -7.07
C ILE A 82 9.55 -9.00 -7.74
N PRO A 83 10.75 -9.58 -7.53
CA PRO A 83 11.10 -10.87 -8.12
C PRO A 83 10.25 -12.07 -7.64
N GLN A 84 9.47 -11.91 -6.57
CA GLN A 84 8.56 -12.93 -6.05
C GLN A 84 7.14 -12.84 -6.62
N LEU A 85 6.84 -11.78 -7.39
CA LEU A 85 5.55 -11.67 -8.08
C LEU A 85 5.52 -12.57 -9.34
N PRO A 86 4.33 -13.05 -9.76
CA PRO A 86 4.17 -13.85 -10.98
C PRO A 86 4.54 -13.12 -12.28
#